data_AF-A0A1A8ZPD7-F1
#
_entry.id   AF-A0A1A8ZPD7-F1
#
_cell.length_a   1.000
_cell.length_b   1.000
_cell.length_c   1.000
_cell.angle_alpha   90.00
_cell.angle_beta   90.00
_cell.angle_gamma   90.00
#
_symmetry.space_group_name_H-M   'P 1'
#
loop_
_entity.id
_entity.type
_entity.pdbx_description
1 polymer ?
#
loop_
_entity_poly.entity_id
_entity_poly.type
_entity_poly.pdbx_seq_one_letter_code
_entity_poly.pdbx_strand_id
1 'polypeptide(L)' 'MPEGYQSKYDILDLINSRALNPNLKSLDMSMQSHLNFILISLNLPPQEGHINDPMEYIIESLEKKHKKEENN' A
#
# COMPACT_ATOMS: atom_id res chain seq x y z
N MET A 1 -16.27 1.16 -3.08
CA MET A 1 -15.79 0.48 -1.86
C MET A 1 -16.82 -0.57 -1.47
N PRO A 2 -16.43 -1.71 -0.86
CA PRO A 2 -17.40 -2.62 -0.26
C PRO A 2 -18.24 -1.84 0.76
N GLU A 3 -19.51 -2.22 0.92
CA GLU A 3 -20.54 -1.38 1.55
C GLU A 3 -20.23 -0.93 3.00
N GLY A 4 -19.28 -1.57 3.69
CA GLY A 4 -18.99 -1.35 5.12
C GLY A 4 -17.92 -0.32 5.49
N TYR A 5 -17.16 0.25 4.55
CA TYR A 5 -16.14 1.26 4.86
C TYR A 5 -16.34 2.48 3.98
N GLN A 6 -17.11 3.46 4.46
CA GLN A 6 -17.51 4.63 3.68
C GLN A 6 -16.83 5.92 4.16
N SER A 7 -16.45 5.95 5.44
CA SER A 7 -15.84 7.10 6.08
C SER A 7 -14.38 6.84 6.48
N LYS A 8 -13.63 7.93 6.66
CA LYS A 8 -12.28 7.88 7.25
C LYS A 8 -12.29 7.18 8.62
N TYR A 9 -13.36 7.35 9.40
CA TYR A 9 -13.47 6.77 10.73
C TYR A 9 -13.62 5.25 10.67
N ASP A 10 -14.42 4.75 9.72
CA ASP A 10 -14.61 3.30 9.52
C ASP A 10 -13.28 2.62 9.19
N ILE A 11 -12.44 3.29 8.40
CA ILE A 11 -11.09 2.82 8.04
C ILE A 11 -10.18 2.82 9.27
N LEU A 12 -10.21 3.88 10.09
CA LEU A 12 -9.42 3.96 11.32
C LEU A 12 -9.83 2.88 12.33
N ASP A 13 -11.13 2.67 12.51
CA ASP A 13 -11.66 1.63 13.39
C ASP A 13 -11.26 0.24 12.91
N LEU A 14 -11.29 -0.01 11.59
CA LEU A 14 -10.81 -1.25 11.01
C LEU A 14 -9.33 -1.51 11.30
N ILE A 15 -8.47 -0.49 11.15
CA ILE A 15 -7.04 -0.57 11.47
C ILE A 15 -6.84 -0.84 12.98
N ASN A 16 -7.55 -0.10 13.82
CA ASN A 16 -7.41 -0.20 15.28
C ASN A 16 -7.99 -1.50 15.86
N SER A 17 -9.00 -2.08 15.21
CA SER A 17 -9.66 -3.32 15.64
C SER A 17 -8.81 -4.59 15.47
N ARG A 18 -7.63 -4.49 14.84
CA ARG A 18 -6.74 -5.63 14.50
C ARG A 18 -7.36 -6.68 13.57
N ALA A 19 -8.58 -6.44 13.06
CA ALA A 19 -9.27 -7.35 12.15
C ALA A 19 -8.53 -7.53 10.81
N LEU A 20 -7.66 -6.57 10.45
CA LEU A 20 -6.80 -6.66 9.28
C LEU A 20 -5.58 -7.56 9.46
N ASN A 21 -5.15 -7.85 10.70
CA ASN A 21 -3.89 -8.57 10.95
C ASN A 21 -3.81 -9.97 10.29
N PRO A 22 -4.87 -10.79 10.28
CA PRO A 22 -4.84 -12.07 9.55
C PRO A 22 -4.72 -11.88 8.04
N ASN A 23 -5.39 -10.87 7.49
CA ASN A 23 -5.39 -10.57 6.05
C ASN A 23 -4.04 -9.98 5.61
N LEU A 24 -3.41 -9.15 6.44
CA LEU A 24 -2.06 -8.62 6.20
C LEU A 24 -1.01 -9.72 6.14
N LYS A 25 -1.17 -10.80 6.92
CA LYS A 25 -0.29 -11.98 6.85
C LYS A 25 -0.47 -12.82 5.59
N SER A 26 -1.64 -12.76 4.95
CA SER A 26 -1.91 -13.50 3.72
C SER A 26 -1.34 -12.84 2.46
N LEU A 27 -0.90 -11.59 2.56
CA LEU A 27 -0.32 -10.84 1.45
C LEU A 27 1.18 -11.16 1.34
N ASP A 28 1.52 -12.10 0.46
CA ASP A 28 2.91 -12.42 0.16
C ASP A 28 3.53 -11.36 -0.75
N MET A 29 4.33 -10.47 -0.15
CA MET A 29 5.01 -9.38 -0.84
C MET A 29 6.20 -9.83 -1.70
N SER A 30 6.65 -11.09 -1.58
CA SER A 30 7.68 -11.63 -2.45
C SER A 30 7.19 -11.79 -3.89
N MET A 31 5.87 -11.88 -4.08
CA MET A 31 5.25 -11.90 -5.40
C MET A 31 5.22 -10.49 -6.01
N GLN A 32 5.91 -10.33 -7.14
CA GLN A 32 5.95 -9.06 -7.88
C GLN A 32 4.54 -8.58 -8.28
N SER A 33 3.60 -9.48 -8.55
CA SER A 33 2.20 -9.13 -8.86
C SER A 33 1.49 -8.44 -7.69
N HIS A 34 1.73 -8.88 -6.45
CA HIS A 34 1.14 -8.26 -5.26
C HIS A 34 1.74 -6.88 -4.99
N LEU A 35 3.06 -6.76 -5.13
CA LEU A 35 3.73 -5.47 -5.03
C LEU A 35 3.18 -4.48 -6.08
N ASN A 36 3.11 -4.91 -7.35
CA ASN A 36 2.59 -4.06 -8.42
C ASN A 36 1.12 -3.68 -8.21
N PHE A 37 0.28 -4.59 -7.71
CA PHE A 37 -1.09 -4.27 -7.34
C PHE A 37 -1.17 -3.14 -6.30
N ILE A 38 -0.30 -3.17 -5.29
CA ILE A 38 -0.25 -2.14 -4.24
C ILE A 38 0.26 -0.82 -4.79
N LEU A 39 1.33 -0.83 -5.59
CA LEU A 39 1.87 0.37 -6.23
C LEU A 39 0.81 1.06 -7.08
N ILE A 40 0.10 0.31 -7.93
CA ILE A 40 -0.99 0.85 -8.75
C ILE A 40 -2.12 1.42 -7.87
N SER A 41 -2.50 0.72 -6.80
CA SER A 41 -3.53 1.17 -5.86
C SER A 41 -3.15 2.48 -5.14
N LEU A 42 -1.86 2.72 -4.93
CA LEU A 42 -1.30 3.96 -4.38
C LEU A 42 -1.04 5.05 -5.44
N ASN A 43 -1.44 4.79 -6.69
CA ASN A 43 -1.16 5.63 -7.85
C ASN A 43 0.36 5.89 -7.98
N LEU A 44 1.14 4.82 -7.87
CA LEU A 44 2.58 4.73 -8.11
C LEU A 44 2.84 3.86 -9.35
N PRO A 45 3.94 4.09 -10.08
CA PRO A 45 4.29 3.27 -11.23
C PRO A 45 4.56 1.82 -10.81
N PRO A 46 4.11 0.82 -11.59
CA PRO A 46 4.47 -0.57 -11.38
C PRO A 46 5.97 -0.76 -11.61
N GLN A 47 6.55 -1.78 -10.98
CA GLN A 47 7.97 -2.09 -11.14
C GLN A 47 8.20 -3.38 -11.93
N GLU A 48 9.18 -3.29 -12.84
CA GLU A 48 9.67 -4.38 -13.69
C GLU A 48 11.07 -4.79 -13.22
N GLY A 49 11.17 -5.39 -12.04
CA GLY A 49 12.46 -5.81 -11.49
C GLY A 49 12.33 -6.56 -10.18
N HIS A 50 13.39 -7.27 -9.81
CA HIS A 50 13.46 -7.90 -8.50
C HIS A 50 13.65 -6.82 -7.43
N ILE A 51 12.76 -6.80 -6.45
CA ILE A 51 12.85 -5.94 -5.28
C ILE A 51 13.16 -6.81 -4.08
N ASN A 52 14.27 -6.50 -3.41
CA ASN A 52 14.74 -7.24 -2.24
C ASN A 52 13.88 -6.96 -1.00
N ASP A 53 13.46 -5.70 -0.82
CA ASP A 53 12.55 -5.29 0.25
C ASP A 53 11.35 -4.52 -0.34
N PRO A 54 10.22 -5.20 -0.58
CA PRO A 54 9.00 -4.59 -1.11
C PRO A 54 8.42 -3.47 -0.25
N MET A 55 8.59 -3.55 1.08
CA MET A 55 8.03 -2.55 1.99
C MET A 55 8.87 -1.29 1.99
N GLU A 56 10.20 -1.41 2.04
CA GLU A 56 11.12 -0.29 1.90
C GLU A 56 10.91 0.42 0.57
N TYR A 57 10.74 -0.34 -0.52
CA TYR A 57 10.47 0.24 -1.84
C TYR A 57 9.17 1.05 -1.91
N ILE A 58 8.09 0.57 -1.28
CA ILE A 58 6.81 1.30 -1.22
C ILE A 58 7.00 2.62 -0.47
N ILE A 59 7.68 2.59 0.68
CA ILE A 59 7.94 3.77 1.50
C ILE A 59 8.73 4.80 0.70
N GLU A 60 9.86 4.40 0.09
CA GLU A 60 10.67 5.31 -0.72
C GLU A 60 9.89 5.92 -1.88
N SER A 61 9.04 5.13 -2.53
CA SER A 61 8.24 5.59 -3.67
C SER A 61 7.20 6.63 -3.25
N LEU A 62 6.57 6.45 -2.09
CA LEU A 62 5.65 7.42 -1.50
C LEU A 62 6.37 8.71 -1.09
N GLU A 63 7.53 8.60 -0.45
CA GLU A 63 8.33 9.77 -0.08
C GLU A 63 8.75 10.59 -1.30
N LYS A 64 9.21 9.92 -2.36
CA LYS A 64 9.58 10.56 -3.63
C LYS A 64 8.38 11.26 -4.27
N LYS A 65 7.19 10.66 -4.20
CA LYS A 65 5.95 11.24 -4.72
C LYS A 65 5.56 12.50 -3.94
N HIS A 66 5.50 12.44 -2.61
CA HIS A 66 5.14 13.60 -1.79
C HIS A 66 6.14 14.76 -1.88
N LYS A 67 7.45 14.47 -1.92
CA LYS A 67 8.47 15.51 -2.15
C LYS A 67 8.32 16.20 -3.50
N LYS A 68 7.87 15.50 -4.55
CA LYS A 68 7.59 16.13 -5.85
C LYS A 68 6.34 17.01 -5.80
N GLU A 69 5.33 16.61 -5.03
CA GLU A 69 4.10 17.38 -4.84
C GLU A 69 4.33 18.65 -4.01
N GLU A 70 5.24 18.64 -3.02
CA GLU A 70 5.58 19.83 -2.22
C GLU A 70 6.45 20.86 -2.96
N ASN A 71 7.19 20.43 -3.99
CA ASN A 71 8.09 21.30 -4.77
C ASN A 71 7.45 21.85 -6.05
N ASN A 72 6.16 21.58 -6.30
CA ASN A 72 5.37 22.07 -7.42
C ASN A 72 4.29 23.06 -6.94
#